data_AF-A0A1A8GRC5-F1
#
_entry.id   AF-A0A1A8GRC5-F1
#
_cell.length_a   1.000
_cell.length_b   1.000
_cell.length_c   1.000
_cell.angle_alpha   90.00
_cell.angle_beta   90.00
_cell.angle_gamma   90.00
#
_symmetry.space_group_name_H-M   'P 1'
#
loop_
_entity.id
_entity.type
_entity.pdbx_description
1 polymer ?
#
loop_
_entity_poly.entity_id
_entity_poly.type
_entity_poly.pdbx_seq_one_letter_code
_entity_poly.pdbx_strand_id
1 'polypeptide(L)'
;ILLPNDQSISRAHAHLTATDQTLSLRDASKYGTFVNDQRLTAPVNLTSGDSVTFGVFHSKFTVSRHRLLVCSSCLESAGKTTLSQALAALGGKLVNTWSQECTHLTMPTVKVTVKTISALLCCRPIVKPEFFSELSNAVQRTLPLPKAESFIPEIDEPSLTNKDVNLSVIPGRQQLFTGKTFLFLTAKQLKRLSAAVSFG
;
A
#
# COMPACT_ATOMS: atom_id res chain seq x y z
N ILE A 1 14.65 -10.06 12.86
CA ILE A 1 14.39 -11.12 11.87
C ILE A 1 15.29 -12.28 12.22
N LEU A 2 14.74 -13.50 12.33
CA LEU A 2 15.52 -14.72 12.53
C LEU A 2 15.58 -15.46 11.19
N LEU A 3 16.78 -15.85 10.78
CA LEU A 3 17.02 -16.63 9.57
C LEU A 3 17.38 -18.06 10.00
N PRO A 4 16.39 -18.98 10.10
CA PRO A 4 16.63 -20.34 10.52
C PRO A 4 17.31 -21.15 9.41
N ASN A 5 17.90 -22.28 9.78
CA ASN A 5 18.40 -23.31 8.85
C ASN A 5 19.53 -22.85 7.90
N ASP A 6 20.36 -21.89 8.31
CA ASP A 6 21.55 -21.48 7.57
C ASP A 6 22.75 -21.33 8.53
N GLN A 7 23.68 -22.28 8.46
CA GLN A 7 24.84 -22.36 9.35
C GLN A 7 25.87 -21.24 9.10
N SER A 8 25.75 -20.52 8.00
CA SER A 8 26.60 -19.37 7.69
C SER A 8 26.08 -18.07 8.32
N ILE A 9 24.92 -18.10 9.00
CA ILE A 9 24.35 -16.92 9.64
C ILE A 9 24.94 -16.70 11.04
N SER A 10 25.60 -15.57 11.22
CA SER A 10 26.08 -15.12 12.54
C SER A 10 24.93 -14.70 13.46
N ARG A 11 25.10 -14.79 14.78
CA ARG A 11 24.08 -14.41 15.78
C ARG A 11 23.58 -12.96 15.60
N ALA A 12 24.50 -12.04 15.31
CA ALA A 12 24.22 -10.69 14.87
C ALA A 12 24.83 -10.52 13.47
N HIS A 13 24.08 -10.89 12.43
CA HIS A 13 24.61 -10.98 11.07
C HIS A 13 24.75 -9.61 10.40
N ALA A 14 23.68 -8.82 10.42
CA ALA A 14 23.63 -7.53 9.77
C ALA A 14 22.64 -6.62 10.48
N HIS A 15 22.85 -5.32 10.32
CA HIS A 15 21.96 -4.28 10.82
C HIS A 15 21.27 -3.61 9.64
N LEU A 16 19.93 -3.66 9.64
CA LEU A 16 19.11 -2.90 8.71
C LEU A 16 18.52 -1.70 9.43
N THR A 17 18.55 -0.54 8.81
CA THR A 17 17.90 0.68 9.34
C THR A 17 17.02 1.28 8.26
N ALA A 18 15.71 1.27 8.52
CA ALA A 18 14.72 1.85 7.62
C ALA A 18 14.36 3.27 8.08
N THR A 19 14.35 4.21 7.13
CA THR A 19 13.77 5.53 7.28
C THR A 19 12.62 5.70 6.29
N ASP A 20 11.92 6.83 6.34
CA ASP A 20 10.90 7.21 5.36
C ASP A 20 11.41 7.12 3.90
N GLN A 21 12.71 7.22 3.63
CA GLN A 21 13.26 7.32 2.27
C GLN A 21 14.27 6.23 1.93
N THR A 22 15.01 5.72 2.92
CA THR A 22 16.16 4.84 2.68
C THR A 22 16.07 3.59 3.53
N LEU A 23 16.58 2.48 3.00
CA LEU A 23 16.86 1.27 3.76
C LEU A 23 18.37 1.07 3.74
N SER A 24 19.06 1.31 4.85
CA SER A 24 20.50 1.08 4.93
C SER A 24 20.80 -0.32 5.49
N LEU A 25 21.88 -0.92 4.99
CA LEU A 25 22.36 -2.23 5.37
C LEU A 25 23.84 -2.15 5.76
N ARG A 26 24.17 -2.70 6.93
CA ARG A 26 25.53 -2.84 7.43
C ARG A 26 25.80 -4.30 7.79
N ASP A 27 26.90 -4.84 7.28
CA ASP A 27 27.38 -6.17 7.65
C ASP A 27 28.06 -6.16 9.04
N ALA A 28 27.83 -7.21 9.81
CA ALA A 28 28.46 -7.49 11.09
C ALA A 28 28.83 -8.98 11.24
N SER A 29 28.82 -9.73 10.14
CA SER A 29 28.89 -11.19 10.13
C SER A 29 30.30 -11.75 9.92
N LYS A 30 30.47 -13.03 10.24
CA LYS A 30 31.70 -13.78 9.95
C LYS A 30 31.88 -14.07 8.46
N TYR A 31 30.81 -14.50 7.80
CA TYR A 31 30.85 -14.99 6.41
C TYR A 31 30.49 -13.93 5.37
N GLY A 32 30.13 -12.72 5.81
CA GLY A 32 29.82 -11.59 4.96
C GLY A 32 28.33 -11.49 4.61
N THR A 33 27.94 -10.28 4.29
CA THR A 33 26.67 -9.95 3.62
C THR A 33 26.99 -9.47 2.19
N PHE A 34 26.16 -9.85 1.22
CA PHE A 34 26.35 -9.53 -0.19
C PHE A 34 25.13 -8.79 -0.74
N VAL A 35 25.37 -7.80 -1.59
CA VAL A 35 24.33 -7.08 -2.34
C VAL A 35 24.66 -7.21 -3.82
N ASN A 36 23.73 -7.73 -4.62
CA ASN A 36 23.91 -8.02 -6.05
C ASN A 36 25.21 -8.80 -6.33
N ASP A 37 25.41 -9.88 -5.56
CA ASP A 37 26.60 -10.75 -5.57
C ASP A 37 27.93 -10.09 -5.18
N GLN A 38 27.91 -8.83 -4.73
CA GLN A 38 29.10 -8.12 -4.24
C GLN A 38 29.13 -8.12 -2.71
N ARG A 39 30.25 -8.56 -2.13
CA ARG A 39 30.44 -8.56 -0.68
C ARG A 39 30.52 -7.12 -0.16
N LEU A 40 29.75 -6.83 0.89
CA LEU A 40 29.78 -5.54 1.55
C LEU A 40 31.09 -5.33 2.33
N THR A 41 31.66 -4.15 2.16
CA THR A 41 32.84 -3.66 2.90
C THR A 41 32.53 -2.42 3.74
N ALA A 42 31.45 -1.72 3.42
CA ALA A 42 30.92 -0.55 4.12
C ALA A 42 29.38 -0.57 4.11
N PRO A 43 28.71 0.21 4.97
CA PRO A 43 27.26 0.36 4.92
C PRO A 43 26.79 0.89 3.57
N VAL A 44 25.69 0.34 3.05
CA VAL A 44 25.10 0.75 1.76
C VAL A 44 23.61 1.08 1.93
N ASN A 45 23.09 1.92 1.03
CA ASN A 45 21.65 2.14 0.90
C ASN A 45 21.11 1.19 -0.16
N LEU A 46 20.11 0.40 0.24
CA LEU A 46 19.40 -0.54 -0.61
C LEU A 46 18.27 0.17 -1.37
N THR A 47 18.04 -0.33 -2.58
CA THR A 47 16.98 0.10 -3.49
C THR A 47 16.06 -1.07 -3.83
N SER A 48 14.86 -0.77 -4.32
CA SER A 48 13.92 -1.82 -4.74
C SER A 48 14.50 -2.59 -5.93
N GLY A 49 14.54 -3.91 -5.83
CA GLY A 49 15.13 -4.81 -6.80
C GLY A 49 16.48 -5.38 -6.38
N ASP A 50 17.17 -4.79 -5.39
CA ASP A 50 18.46 -5.30 -4.92
C ASP A 50 18.32 -6.71 -4.33
N SER A 51 19.22 -7.60 -4.75
CA SER A 51 19.34 -8.93 -4.17
C SER A 51 20.31 -8.88 -2.99
N VAL A 52 19.84 -9.29 -1.81
CA VAL A 52 20.64 -9.32 -0.58
C VAL A 52 20.82 -10.77 -0.16
N THR A 53 22.08 -11.21 -0.06
CA THR A 53 22.43 -12.53 0.47
C THR A 53 23.13 -12.37 1.82
N PHE A 54 22.61 -13.03 2.84
CA PHE A 54 23.26 -13.11 4.14
C PHE A 54 24.03 -14.43 4.23
N GLY A 55 25.32 -14.37 4.54
CA GLY A 55 26.18 -15.55 4.55
C GLY A 55 26.44 -16.11 3.15
N VAL A 56 26.69 -17.41 3.05
CA VAL A 56 27.19 -18.06 1.83
C VAL A 56 26.30 -19.20 1.30
N PHE A 57 25.15 -19.46 1.95
CA PHE A 57 24.24 -20.53 1.56
C PHE A 57 22.94 -20.01 0.94
N HIS A 58 21.82 -20.13 1.65
CA HIS A 58 20.48 -20.05 1.05
C HIS A 58 19.68 -18.82 1.47
N SER A 59 20.22 -17.99 2.37
CA SER A 59 19.55 -16.79 2.88
C SER A 59 19.60 -15.62 1.87
N LYS A 60 18.90 -15.79 0.74
CA LYS A 60 18.80 -14.83 -0.36
C LYS A 60 17.44 -14.14 -0.37
N PHE A 61 17.45 -12.81 -0.43
CA PHE A 61 16.27 -11.96 -0.36
C PHE A 61 16.30 -10.93 -1.49
N THR A 62 15.13 -10.42 -1.86
CA THR A 62 15.01 -9.26 -2.77
C THR A 62 14.35 -8.12 -2.02
N VAL A 63 14.92 -6.93 -2.15
CA VAL A 63 14.36 -5.72 -1.53
C VAL A 63 13.20 -5.25 -2.38
N SER A 64 12.02 -5.06 -1.78
CA SER A 64 10.89 -4.40 -2.44
C SER A 64 10.40 -3.22 -1.61
N ARG A 65 10.16 -2.09 -2.28
CA ARG A 65 9.58 -0.92 -1.63
C ARG A 65 8.10 -0.80 -1.98
N HIS A 66 7.24 -0.96 -0.98
CA HIS A 66 5.80 -0.74 -1.13
C HIS A 66 5.42 0.60 -0.49
N ARG A 67 4.87 1.52 -1.29
CA ARG A 67 4.30 2.77 -0.76
C ARG A 67 2.90 2.47 -0.25
N LEU A 68 2.57 2.93 0.95
CA LEU A 68 1.23 2.78 1.52
C LEU A 68 0.58 4.16 1.68
N LEU A 69 0.05 4.69 0.57
CA LEU A 69 -0.70 5.94 0.57
C LEU A 69 -2.19 5.63 0.56
N VAL A 70 -2.91 6.03 1.60
CA VAL A 70 -4.31 5.61 1.80
C VAL A 70 -5.17 6.85 1.91
N CYS A 71 -6.29 6.87 1.19
CA CYS A 71 -7.28 7.93 1.32
C CYS A 71 -8.48 7.42 2.12
N SER A 72 -9.08 8.26 2.96
CA SER A 72 -10.34 7.94 3.64
C SER A 72 -11.53 8.67 3.02
N SER A 73 -12.69 8.02 3.05
CA SER A 73 -13.98 8.59 2.70
C SER A 73 -15.02 8.20 3.73
N CYS A 74 -15.93 9.11 4.06
CA CYS A 74 -17.03 8.87 5.02
C CYS A 74 -16.57 8.30 6.37
N LEU A 75 -15.35 8.63 6.80
CA LEU A 75 -14.76 8.19 8.06
C LEU A 75 -14.75 9.34 9.06
N GLU A 76 -15.20 9.07 10.28
CA GLU A 76 -15.20 10.02 11.39
C GLU A 76 -13.80 10.32 11.94
N SER A 77 -13.66 11.34 12.78
CA SER A 77 -12.37 11.79 13.32
C SER A 77 -11.67 10.70 14.14
N ALA A 78 -12.40 9.99 15.01
CA ALA A 78 -11.85 8.90 15.81
C ALA A 78 -11.29 7.79 14.92
N GLY A 79 -12.07 7.32 13.94
CA GLY A 79 -11.62 6.32 12.97
C GLY A 79 -10.42 6.76 12.13
N LYS A 80 -10.33 8.04 11.74
CA LYS A 80 -9.15 8.58 11.05
C LYS A 80 -7.90 8.54 11.91
N THR A 81 -8.01 8.83 13.20
CA THR A 81 -6.89 8.77 14.14
C THR A 81 -6.37 7.34 14.26
N THR A 82 -7.25 6.36 14.48
CA THR A 82 -6.88 4.94 14.55
C THR A 82 -6.23 4.47 13.24
N LEU A 83 -6.83 4.80 12.09
CA LEU A 83 -6.28 4.46 10.79
C LEU A 83 -4.90 5.08 10.58
N SER A 84 -4.71 6.35 10.94
CA SER A 84 -3.43 7.04 10.81
C SER A 84 -2.34 6.40 11.68
N GLN A 85 -2.68 5.94 12.89
CA GLN A 85 -1.76 5.24 13.78
C GLN A 85 -1.35 3.88 13.21
N ALA A 86 -2.32 3.08 12.71
CA ALA A 86 -2.05 1.80 12.08
C ALA A 86 -1.17 1.96 10.83
N LEU A 87 -1.44 2.98 10.01
CA LEU A 87 -0.63 3.29 8.83
C LEU A 87 0.78 3.73 9.21
N ALA A 88 0.94 4.57 10.24
CA ALA A 88 2.26 5.02 10.69
C ALA A 88 3.15 3.84 11.12
N ALA A 89 2.59 2.85 11.82
CA ALA A 89 3.31 1.62 12.20
C ALA A 89 3.78 0.79 10.99
N LEU A 90 3.14 0.97 9.83
CA LEU A 90 3.47 0.32 8.56
C LEU A 90 4.33 1.20 7.64
N GLY A 91 4.73 2.41 8.08
CA GLY A 91 5.41 3.40 7.22
C GLY A 91 4.50 4.02 6.15
N GLY A 92 3.18 3.90 6.32
CA GLY A 92 2.15 4.46 5.45
C GLY A 92 1.68 5.85 5.85
N LYS A 93 0.90 6.48 4.96
CA LYS A 93 0.38 7.84 5.13
C LYS A 93 -1.10 7.91 4.78
N LEU A 94 -1.89 8.56 5.64
CA LEU A 94 -3.28 8.91 5.40
C LEU A 94 -3.37 10.27 4.68
N VAL A 95 -4.11 10.32 3.57
CA VAL A 95 -4.36 11.56 2.81
C VAL A 95 -5.83 11.88 2.70
N ASN A 96 -6.14 13.18 2.64
CA ASN A 96 -7.51 13.67 2.54
C ASN A 96 -7.98 13.85 1.08
N THR A 97 -7.05 13.95 0.13
CA THR A 97 -7.33 14.11 -1.30
C THR A 97 -6.85 12.88 -2.05
N TRP A 98 -7.68 12.37 -2.97
CA TRP A 98 -7.31 11.23 -3.81
C TRP A 98 -6.30 11.64 -4.88
N SER A 99 -5.32 10.78 -5.16
CA SER A 99 -4.38 10.86 -6.28
C SER A 99 -4.13 9.46 -6.86
N GLN A 100 -3.47 9.36 -8.02
CA GLN A 100 -3.10 8.05 -8.61
C GLN A 100 -2.09 7.27 -7.76
N GLU A 101 -1.35 7.96 -6.89
CA GLU A 101 -0.42 7.34 -5.94
C GLU A 101 -1.16 6.67 -4.77
N CYS A 102 -2.43 6.98 -4.54
CA CYS A 102 -3.23 6.28 -3.55
C CYS A 102 -3.30 4.79 -3.91
N THR A 103 -3.00 3.96 -2.92
CA THR A 103 -3.02 2.50 -3.02
C THR A 103 -4.35 1.91 -2.63
N HIS A 104 -5.05 2.55 -1.67
CA HIS A 104 -6.31 2.07 -1.12
C HIS A 104 -7.24 3.25 -0.83
N LEU A 105 -8.53 2.99 -0.96
CA LEU A 105 -9.58 3.83 -0.37
C LEU A 105 -10.17 3.12 0.85
N THR A 106 -10.23 3.80 1.99
CA THR A 106 -10.86 3.27 3.20
C THR A 106 -12.20 3.93 3.46
N MET A 107 -13.23 3.12 3.73
CA MET A 107 -14.54 3.60 4.18
C MET A 107 -15.26 2.49 4.97
N PRO A 108 -16.04 2.80 6.03
CA PRO A 108 -16.79 1.79 6.79
C PRO A 108 -17.86 1.09 5.95
N THR A 109 -18.63 1.89 5.21
CA THR A 109 -19.63 1.46 4.24
C THR A 109 -19.43 2.20 2.92
N VAL A 110 -19.85 1.61 1.81
CA VAL A 110 -19.69 2.21 0.49
C VAL A 110 -20.79 3.20 0.21
N LYS A 111 -20.35 4.45 -0.02
CA LYS A 111 -21.12 5.54 -0.62
C LYS A 111 -20.47 5.95 -1.93
N VAL A 112 -21.26 6.35 -2.92
CA VAL A 112 -20.77 6.76 -4.25
C VAL A 112 -20.28 8.21 -4.20
N THR A 113 -19.10 8.39 -3.60
CA THR A 113 -18.38 9.66 -3.57
C THR A 113 -17.45 9.80 -4.78
N VAL A 114 -16.95 11.00 -5.04
CA VAL A 114 -15.91 11.23 -6.07
C VAL A 114 -14.66 10.37 -5.80
N LYS A 115 -14.30 10.14 -4.53
CA LYS A 115 -13.18 9.28 -4.15
C LYS A 115 -13.46 7.82 -4.47
N THR A 116 -14.68 7.35 -4.25
CA THR A 116 -15.12 6.00 -4.62
C THR A 116 -14.96 5.78 -6.12
N ILE A 117 -15.51 6.67 -6.94
CA ILE A 117 -15.35 6.59 -8.40
C ILE A 117 -13.87 6.66 -8.80
N SER A 118 -13.10 7.58 -8.22
CA SER A 118 -11.67 7.71 -8.53
C SER A 118 -10.88 6.45 -8.18
N ALA A 119 -11.20 5.78 -7.07
CA ALA A 119 -10.58 4.51 -6.69
C ALA A 119 -10.91 3.40 -7.69
N LEU A 120 -12.18 3.30 -8.11
CA LEU A 120 -12.61 2.30 -9.08
C LEU A 120 -11.95 2.52 -10.45
N LEU A 121 -11.86 3.76 -10.92
CA LEU A 121 -11.21 4.13 -12.19
C LEU A 121 -9.70 3.88 -12.13
N CYS A 122 -9.04 4.22 -11.02
CA CYS A 122 -7.63 3.90 -10.80
C CYS A 122 -7.35 2.40 -10.53
N CYS A 123 -8.37 1.54 -10.56
CA CYS A 123 -8.25 0.11 -10.25
C CYS A 123 -7.63 -0.15 -8.87
N ARG A 124 -8.02 0.63 -7.86
CA ARG A 124 -7.57 0.48 -6.48
C ARG A 124 -8.64 -0.17 -5.60
N PRO A 125 -8.22 -1.04 -4.65
CA PRO A 125 -9.15 -1.67 -3.71
C PRO A 125 -9.81 -0.63 -2.78
N ILE A 126 -11.07 -0.90 -2.46
CA ILE A 126 -11.84 -0.22 -1.43
C ILE A 126 -11.99 -1.19 -0.26
N VAL A 127 -11.51 -0.81 0.92
CA VAL A 127 -11.46 -1.69 2.10
C VAL A 127 -12.03 -0.99 3.34
N LYS A 128 -12.48 -1.79 4.31
CA LYS A 128 -12.84 -1.29 5.64
C LYS A 128 -11.58 -0.81 6.39
N PRO A 129 -11.66 0.20 7.28
CA PRO A 129 -10.50 0.72 8.01
C PRO A 129 -9.75 -0.34 8.83
N GLU A 130 -10.45 -1.35 9.33
CA GLU A 130 -9.94 -2.44 10.17
C GLU A 130 -8.88 -3.28 9.45
N PHE A 131 -8.89 -3.30 8.10
CA PHE A 131 -7.85 -3.94 7.31
C PHE A 131 -6.44 -3.49 7.71
N PHE A 132 -6.25 -2.19 7.96
CA PHE A 132 -4.94 -1.65 8.30
C PHE A 132 -4.52 -1.93 9.74
N SER A 133 -5.50 -2.01 10.66
CA SER A 133 -5.26 -2.45 12.03
C SER A 133 -4.80 -3.92 12.05
N GLU A 134 -5.49 -4.78 11.29
CA GLU A 134 -5.12 -6.19 11.16
C GLU A 134 -3.78 -6.37 10.42
N LEU A 135 -3.52 -5.57 9.39
CA LEU A 135 -2.24 -5.59 8.69
C LEU A 135 -1.08 -5.19 9.62
N SER A 136 -1.26 -4.12 10.41
CA SER A 136 -0.27 -3.69 11.41
C SER A 136 -0.01 -4.78 12.44
N ASN A 137 -1.07 -5.39 12.97
CA ASN A 137 -0.97 -6.49 13.94
C ASN A 137 -0.24 -7.71 13.34
N ALA A 138 -0.61 -8.10 12.12
CA ALA A 138 0.00 -9.24 11.43
C ALA A 138 1.50 -9.02 11.20
N VAL A 139 1.91 -7.82 10.78
CA VAL A 139 3.32 -7.47 10.59
C VAL A 139 4.09 -7.53 11.91
N GLN A 140 3.55 -6.94 12.99
CA GLN A 140 4.21 -6.94 14.30
C GLN A 140 4.37 -8.35 14.89
N ARG A 141 3.38 -9.22 14.69
CA ARG A 141 3.37 -10.59 15.20
C ARG A 141 3.92 -11.63 14.23
N THR A 142 4.36 -11.22 13.05
CA THR A 142 4.83 -12.12 11.97
C THR A 142 3.76 -13.17 11.60
N LEU A 143 2.49 -12.75 11.54
CA LEU A 143 1.35 -13.56 11.12
C LEU A 143 1.14 -13.46 9.60
N PRO A 144 0.36 -14.37 8.99
CA PRO A 144 -0.05 -14.23 7.60
C PRO A 144 -0.74 -12.88 7.33
N LEU A 145 -0.36 -12.22 6.24
CA LEU A 145 -0.91 -10.91 5.90
C LEU A 145 -2.39 -11.02 5.50
N PRO A 146 -3.26 -10.11 5.96
CA PRO A 146 -4.66 -10.10 5.56
C PRO A 146 -4.82 -9.81 4.08
N LYS A 147 -5.84 -10.41 3.47
CA LYS A 147 -6.23 -10.17 2.07
C LYS A 147 -7.22 -9.01 2.00
N ALA A 148 -6.99 -8.05 1.11
CA ALA A 148 -7.87 -6.88 0.96
C ALA A 148 -9.31 -7.29 0.62
N GLU A 149 -9.48 -8.38 -0.12
CA GLU A 149 -10.76 -8.95 -0.53
C GLU A 149 -11.61 -9.42 0.66
N SER A 150 -10.96 -9.74 1.80
CA SER A 150 -11.65 -10.12 3.03
C SER A 150 -12.18 -8.92 3.82
N PHE A 151 -11.87 -7.69 3.40
CA PHE A 151 -12.26 -6.45 4.08
C PHE A 151 -13.05 -5.53 3.16
N ILE A 152 -13.83 -6.07 2.23
CA ILE A 152 -14.69 -5.25 1.36
C ILE A 152 -15.83 -4.65 2.21
N PRO A 153 -16.01 -3.31 2.20
CA PRO A 153 -17.12 -2.67 2.90
C PRO A 153 -18.46 -3.00 2.26
N GLU A 154 -19.49 -3.10 3.11
CA GLU A 154 -20.87 -3.28 2.66
C GLU A 154 -21.36 -2.03 1.94
N ILE A 155 -22.23 -2.22 0.95
CA ILE A 155 -22.79 -1.12 0.17
C ILE A 155 -23.96 -0.50 0.94
N ASP A 156 -23.82 0.78 1.28
CA ASP A 156 -24.84 1.61 1.93
C ASP A 156 -25.07 2.86 1.05
N GLU A 157 -25.67 2.63 -0.11
CA GLU A 157 -25.88 3.68 -1.11
C GLU A 157 -27.33 3.65 -1.64
N PRO A 158 -28.17 4.60 -1.22
CA PRO A 158 -29.56 4.68 -1.66
C PRO A 158 -29.74 4.81 -3.18
N SER A 159 -28.76 5.43 -3.86
CA SER A 159 -28.81 5.58 -5.32
C SER A 159 -28.54 4.28 -6.10
N LEU A 160 -28.03 3.25 -5.42
CA LEU A 160 -27.75 1.94 -5.99
C LEU A 160 -28.87 0.97 -5.59
N THR A 161 -29.97 1.00 -6.34
CA THR A 161 -31.14 0.11 -6.16
C THR A 161 -30.92 -1.31 -6.69
N ASN A 162 -29.85 -1.54 -7.46
CA ASN A 162 -29.56 -2.83 -8.07
C ASN A 162 -28.63 -3.67 -7.20
N LYS A 163 -28.91 -4.97 -7.06
CA LYS A 163 -28.10 -5.92 -6.29
C LYS A 163 -26.78 -6.28 -6.97
N ASP A 164 -26.62 -5.95 -8.25
CA ASP A 164 -25.47 -6.37 -9.06
C ASP A 164 -24.33 -5.33 -9.13
N VAL A 165 -24.15 -4.51 -8.08
CA VAL A 165 -23.06 -3.53 -8.06
C VAL A 165 -21.73 -4.21 -7.78
N ASN A 166 -20.84 -4.17 -8.77
CA ASN A 166 -19.49 -4.71 -8.65
C ASN A 166 -18.48 -3.61 -8.27
N LEU A 167 -17.88 -3.72 -7.08
CA LEU A 167 -16.83 -2.80 -6.59
C LEU A 167 -15.42 -3.40 -6.62
N SER A 168 -15.27 -4.61 -7.14
CA SER A 168 -13.95 -5.26 -7.30
C SER A 168 -13.05 -4.48 -8.26
N VAL A 169 -11.75 -4.76 -8.24
CA VAL A 169 -10.79 -4.13 -9.15
C VAL A 169 -10.96 -4.70 -10.56
N ILE A 170 -11.37 -3.85 -11.52
CA ILE A 170 -11.55 -4.24 -12.92
C ILE A 170 -10.62 -3.38 -13.79
N PRO A 171 -9.58 -3.96 -14.43
CA PRO A 171 -8.60 -3.22 -15.23
C PRO A 171 -9.21 -2.35 -16.36
N GLY A 172 -10.31 -2.81 -16.97
CA GLY A 172 -11.00 -2.06 -18.02
C GLY A 172 -11.57 -0.71 -17.58
N ARG A 173 -11.61 -0.40 -16.28
CA ARG A 173 -12.12 0.88 -15.76
C ARG A 173 -11.24 2.09 -16.08
N GLN A 174 -9.96 1.87 -16.32
CA GLN A 174 -9.01 2.93 -16.70
C GLN A 174 -9.19 3.43 -18.14
N GLN A 175 -10.09 2.80 -18.91
CA GLN A 175 -10.32 3.10 -20.32
C GLN A 175 -11.80 3.40 -20.63
N LEU A 176 -12.65 3.53 -19.60
CA LEU A 176 -14.08 3.79 -19.73
C LEU A 176 -14.37 5.13 -20.43
N PHE A 177 -13.50 6.10 -20.24
CA PHE A 177 -13.65 7.46 -20.75
C PHE A 177 -12.80 7.75 -21.98
N THR A 178 -12.04 6.75 -22.46
CA THR A 178 -11.26 6.86 -23.70
C THR A 178 -12.14 7.27 -24.87
N GLY A 179 -11.73 8.35 -25.55
CA GLY A 179 -12.46 8.92 -26.69
C GLY A 179 -13.75 9.68 -26.31
N LYS A 180 -13.99 9.97 -25.03
CA LYS A 180 -15.14 10.77 -24.58
C LYS A 180 -14.74 12.22 -24.28
N THR A 181 -15.65 13.14 -24.58
CA THR A 181 -15.52 14.56 -24.23
C THR A 181 -16.47 14.88 -23.07
N PHE A 182 -15.94 15.51 -22.02
CA PHE A 182 -16.71 15.91 -20.85
C PHE A 182 -16.90 17.42 -20.83
N LEU A 183 -18.17 17.85 -20.77
CA LEU A 183 -18.53 19.27 -20.65
C LEU A 183 -18.92 19.56 -19.20
N PHE A 184 -18.28 20.56 -18.60
CA PHE A 184 -18.61 21.05 -17.27
C PHE A 184 -19.29 22.40 -17.38
N LEU A 185 -20.50 22.51 -16.84
CA LEU A 185 -21.31 23.74 -16.95
C LEU A 185 -20.84 24.85 -16.01
N THR A 186 -19.98 24.52 -15.03
CA THR A 186 -19.43 25.49 -14.09
C THR A 186 -17.97 25.18 -13.76
N ALA A 187 -17.20 26.22 -13.42
CA ALA A 187 -15.84 26.07 -12.91
C ALA A 187 -15.77 25.22 -11.62
N LYS A 188 -16.83 25.27 -10.79
CA LYS A 188 -16.95 24.46 -9.57
C LYS A 188 -17.04 22.96 -9.87
N GLN A 189 -17.83 22.58 -10.87
CA GLN A 189 -17.91 21.19 -11.32
C GLN A 189 -16.57 20.72 -11.90
N LEU A 190 -15.95 21.54 -12.76
CA LEU A 190 -14.64 21.25 -13.33
C LEU A 190 -13.60 21.00 -12.23
N LYS A 191 -13.48 21.92 -11.26
CA LYS A 191 -12.54 21.77 -10.15
C LYS A 191 -12.77 20.51 -9.31
N ARG A 192 -14.03 20.09 -9.14
CA ARG A 192 -14.39 18.94 -8.31
C ARG A 192 -14.21 17.59 -9.03
N LEU A 193 -14.47 17.53 -10.33
CA LEU A 193 -14.66 16.26 -11.07
C LEU A 193 -13.58 15.99 -12.11
N SER A 194 -12.83 17.00 -12.57
CA SER A 194 -11.80 16.85 -13.62
C SER A 194 -10.79 15.74 -13.31
N ALA A 195 -10.29 15.67 -12.07
CA ALA A 195 -9.35 14.63 -11.67
C ALA A 195 -9.93 13.21 -11.84
N ALA A 196 -11.17 12.99 -11.40
CA ALA A 196 -11.82 11.69 -11.55
C ALA A 196 -12.00 11.32 -13.03
N VAL A 197 -12.38 12.29 -13.87
CA VAL A 197 -12.48 12.09 -15.33
C VAL A 197 -11.13 11.74 -15.95
N SER A 198 -10.01 12.29 -15.49
CA SER A 198 -8.68 11.93 -16.01
C SER A 198 -8.18 10.54 -15.63
N PHE A 199 -8.87 9.82 -14.74
CA PHE A 199 -8.46 8.47 -14.31
C PHE A 199 -9.14 7.34 -15.08
N GLY A 200 -10.21 7.64 -15.81
CA GLY A 200 -11.03 6.66 -16.50
C GLY A 200 -10.81 6.66 -18.00
#